data_AF-X1VK49-F1
#
_entry.id   AF-X1VK49-F1
#
_cell.length_a   1.000
_cell.length_b   1.000
_cell.length_c   1.000
_cell.angle_alpha   90.00
_cell.angle_beta   90.00
_cell.angle_gamma   90.00
#
_symmetry.space_group_name_H-M   'P 1'
#
loop_
_entity.id
_entity.type
_entity.pdbx_description
1 polymer ?
#
loop_
_entity_poly.entity_id
_entity_poly.type
_entity_poly.pdbx_seq_one_letter_code
_entity_poly.pdbx_strand_id
1 'polypeptide(L)' 'MRKSPKEIEIENDILAMLSGKPALVASLVFNDQEAQALQNYANVVSIKRLGYNDHGPVHMRKTAQNALIM' A
#
# COMPACT_ATOMS: atom_id res chain seq x y z
N MET A 1 -0.88 11.39 6.06
CA MET A 1 -1.11 10.51 7.24
C MET A 1 0.22 9.94 7.69
N ARG A 2 0.40 9.63 8.98
CA ARG A 2 1.65 9.02 9.45
C ARG A 2 1.63 7.53 9.10
N LYS A 3 2.53 7.09 8.21
CA LYS A 3 2.69 5.69 7.86
C LYS A 3 3.16 4.87 9.06
N SER A 4 2.73 3.62 9.13
CA SER A 4 3.24 2.69 10.15
C SER A 4 4.68 2.25 9.82
N PRO A 5 5.50 1.85 10.81
CA PRO A 5 6.83 1.30 10.53
C PRO A 5 6.80 0.12 9.55
N LYS A 6 5.79 -0.76 9.67
CA LYS A 6 5.65 -1.93 8.80
C LYS A 6 5.27 -1.57 7.37
N GLU A 7 4.48 -0.53 7.18
CA GLU A 7 4.15 0.00 5.85
C GLU A 7 5.41 0.50 5.15
N ILE A 8 6.25 1.28 5.87
CA ILE A 8 7.51 1.81 5.34
C ILE A 8 8.49 0.67 5.00
N GLU A 9 8.60 -0.33 5.87
CA GLU A 9 9.43 -1.52 5.63
C GLU A 9 9.07 -2.19 4.30
N ILE A 10 7.78 -2.48 4.07
CA ILE A 10 7.33 -3.16 2.84
C ILE A 10 7.48 -2.25 1.61
N GLU A 11 7.24 -0.95 1.73
CA GLU A 11 7.47 -0.01 0.62
C GLU A 11 8.95 0.00 0.21
N ASN A 12 9.88 -0.03 1.17
CA ASN A 12 11.31 -0.12 0.89
C ASN A 12 11.66 -1.45 0.22
N ASP A 13 11.09 -2.57 0.69
CA ASP A 13 11.29 -3.87 0.05
C ASP A 13 10.81 -3.87 -1.40
N ILE A 14 9.62 -3.32 -1.67
CA ILE A 14 9.08 -3.17 -3.03
C ILE A 14 10.00 -2.32 -3.89
N LEU A 15 10.48 -1.17 -3.38
CA LEU A 15 11.39 -0.31 -4.12
C LEU A 15 12.73 -0.98 -4.42
N ALA A 16 13.22 -1.85 -3.53
CA ALA A 16 14.44 -2.63 -3.75
C ALA A 16 14.27 -3.71 -4.85
N MET A 17 13.04 -4.18 -5.09
CA MET A 17 12.72 -5.14 -6.17
C MET A 17 12.57 -4.48 -7.55
N LEU A 18 12.35 -3.17 -7.60
CA LEU A 18 12.01 -2.45 -8.83
C LEU A 18 13.18 -1.59 -9.31
N SER A 19 13.21 -1.29 -10.61
CA SER A 19 14.15 -0.33 -11.20
C SER A 19 13.49 0.49 -12.30
N GLY A 20 14.07 1.63 -12.66
CA GLY A 20 13.59 2.49 -13.75
C GLY A 20 12.16 3.01 -13.53
N LYS A 21 11.33 2.95 -14.58
CA LYS A 21 9.95 3.48 -14.56
C LYS A 21 9.05 2.82 -13.51
N PRO A 22 9.03 1.49 -13.32
CA PRO A 22 8.28 0.86 -12.23
C PRO A 22 8.61 1.39 -10.84
N ALA A 23 9.89 1.57 -10.50
CA ALA A 23 10.30 2.12 -9.21
C ALA A 23 9.82 3.58 -9.02
N LEU A 24 9.90 4.38 -10.09
CA LEU A 24 9.37 5.74 -10.09
C LEU A 24 7.85 5.74 -9.84
N VAL A 25 7.10 4.91 -10.57
CA VAL A 25 5.63 4.82 -10.42
C VAL A 25 5.26 4.34 -9.02
N ALA A 26 5.93 3.33 -8.48
CA ALA A 26 5.70 2.85 -7.11
C ALA A 26 5.93 3.97 -6.09
N SER A 27 7.04 4.70 -6.20
CA SER A 27 7.33 5.85 -5.32
C SER A 27 6.27 6.95 -5.42
N LEU A 28 5.79 7.27 -6.63
CA LEU A 28 4.71 8.24 -6.82
C LEU A 28 3.43 7.77 -6.13
N VAL A 29 2.99 6.52 -6.35
CA VAL A 29 1.79 5.95 -5.73
C VAL A 29 1.91 5.87 -4.20
N PHE A 30 3.09 5.58 -3.66
CA PHE A 30 3.32 5.53 -2.22
C PHE A 30 3.20 6.90 -1.57
N ASN A 31 3.55 7.97 -2.28
CA ASN A 31 3.54 9.33 -1.75
C ASN A 31 2.30 10.14 -2.16
N ASP A 32 1.45 9.59 -3.03
CA ASP A 32 0.22 10.24 -3.47
C ASP A 32 -0.82 10.32 -2.33
N GLN A 33 -1.25 11.53 -2.02
CA GLN A 33 -2.14 11.79 -0.88
C GLN A 33 -3.59 11.34 -1.17
N GLU A 34 -4.04 11.44 -2.42
CA GLU A 34 -5.39 11.04 -2.83
C GLU A 34 -5.54 9.53 -2.78
N ALA A 35 -4.58 8.79 -3.33
CA ALA A 35 -4.51 7.34 -3.24
C ALA A 35 -4.52 6.87 -1.78
N GLN A 36 -3.72 7.50 -0.91
CA GLN A 36 -3.76 7.18 0.52
C GLN A 36 -5.13 7.45 1.14
N ALA A 37 -5.78 8.56 0.82
CA ALA A 37 -7.11 8.87 1.35
C ALA A 37 -8.16 7.82 0.89
N LEU A 38 -8.15 7.46 -0.39
CA LEU A 38 -9.05 6.45 -0.96
C LEU A 38 -8.83 5.06 -0.35
N GLN A 39 -7.56 4.67 -0.16
CA GLN A 39 -7.22 3.39 0.48
C GLN A 39 -7.70 3.32 1.93
N ASN A 40 -7.55 4.41 2.69
CA ASN A 40 -8.06 4.49 4.06
C ASN A 40 -9.58 4.46 4.11
N TYR A 41 -10.25 5.17 3.20
CA TYR A 41 -11.71 5.11 3.09
C TYR A 41 -12.20 3.68 2.76
N ALA A 42 -11.56 3.02 1.79
CA ALA A 42 -11.87 1.64 1.44
C ALA A 42 -11.70 0.70 2.65
N ASN A 43 -10.63 0.86 3.44
CA ASN A 43 -10.45 0.07 4.66
C ASN A 43 -11.59 0.29 5.68
N VAL A 44 -11.99 1.55 5.89
CA VAL A 44 -13.12 1.88 6.78
C VAL A 44 -14.41 1.23 6.29
N VAL A 45 -14.70 1.28 4.99
CA VAL A 45 -15.89 0.62 4.42
C VAL A 45 -15.82 -0.89 4.63
N SER A 46 -14.71 -1.53 4.26
CA SER A 46 -14.55 -2.99 4.38
C SER A 46 -14.77 -3.46 5.81
N ILE A 47 -14.12 -2.84 6.79
CA ILE A 47 -14.21 -3.27 8.19
C ILE A 47 -15.56 -2.86 8.81
N LYS A 48 -15.91 -1.57 8.73
CA LYS A 48 -17.01 -1.01 9.53
C LYS A 48 -18.38 -1.17 8.89
N ARG A 49 -18.45 -1.24 7.56
CA ARG A 49 -19.73 -1.33 6.83
C ARG A 49 -20.02 -2.73 6.35
N LEU A 50 -19.00 -3.46 5.88
CA LEU A 50 -19.18 -4.78 5.27
C LEU A 50 -18.84 -5.95 6.20
N GLY A 51 -18.17 -5.69 7.33
CA GLY A 51 -17.78 -6.73 8.27
C GLY A 51 -16.65 -7.64 7.74
N TYR A 52 -15.87 -7.15 6.78
CA TYR A 52 -14.67 -7.82 6.29
C TYR A 52 -13.47 -7.60 7.21
N ASN A 53 -12.40 -8.36 6.94
CA ASN A 53 -11.14 -8.25 7.64
C ASN A 53 -10.40 -6.94 7.32
N ASP A 54 -9.30 -6.68 8.02
CA ASP A 54 -8.46 -5.53 7.74
C ASP A 54 -7.97 -5.55 6.29
N HIS A 55 -8.12 -4.41 5.63
CA HIS A 55 -7.59 -4.12 4.31
C HIS A 55 -6.79 -2.82 4.36
N GLY A 56 -6.13 -2.55 5.49
CA GLY A 56 -5.36 -1.33 5.70
C GLY A 56 -4.10 -1.25 4.83
N PRO A 57 -3.37 -0.14 4.92
CA PRO A 57 -2.20 0.14 4.09
C PRO A 57 -1.17 -1.00 4.06
N VAL A 58 -0.90 -1.64 5.20
CA VAL A 58 0.05 -2.77 5.29
C VAL A 58 -0.40 -3.96 4.43
N HIS A 59 -1.68 -4.35 4.50
CA HIS A 59 -2.20 -5.46 3.69
C HIS A 59 -2.17 -5.13 2.21
N MET A 60 -2.55 -3.90 1.83
CA MET A 60 -2.47 -3.45 0.45
C MET A 60 -1.03 -3.51 -0.09
N ARG A 61 -0.02 -3.13 0.72
CA ARG A 61 1.40 -3.24 0.32
C ARG A 61 1.87 -4.69 0.23
N LYS A 62 1.46 -5.58 1.13
CA LYS A 62 1.75 -7.02 1.01
C LYS A 62 1.19 -7.60 -0.29
N THR A 63 -0.05 -7.26 -0.66
CA THR A 63 -0.64 -7.70 -1.93
C THR A 63 0.17 -7.19 -3.13
N ALA A 64 0.56 -5.92 -3.12
CA ALA A 64 1.41 -5.36 -4.17
C ALA A 64 2.77 -6.04 -4.25
N GLN A 65 3.44 -6.28 -3.11
CA GLN A 65 4.71 -6.98 -3.03
C GLN A 65 4.59 -8.41 -3.60
N ASN A 66 3.57 -9.17 -3.18
CA ASN A 66 3.35 -10.52 -3.68
C ASN A 66 3.10 -10.56 -5.20
N ALA A 67 2.42 -9.56 -5.75
CA ALA A 67 2.20 -9.44 -7.20
C ALA A 67 3.49 -9.15 -8.00
N LEU A 68 4.59 -8.77 -7.33
CA LEU A 68 5.91 -8.63 -7.95
C LEU A 68 6.77 -9.89 -7.82
N ILE A 69 6.42 -10.80 -6.89
CA ILE A 69 7.13 -12.07 -6.66
C ILE A 69 6.57 -13.16 -7.58
N MET A 70 5.26 -13.16 -7.80
CA MET A 70 4.55 -14.08 -8.70
C MET A 70 4.74 -13.71 -10.17
#